data_AF-A0A933FQS6-F1
#
_entry.id   AF-A0A933FQS6-F1
#
_cell.length_a   1.000
_cell.length_b   1.000
_cell.length_c   1.000
_cell.angle_alpha   90.00
_cell.angle_beta   90.00
_cell.angle_gamma   90.00
#
_symmetry.space_group_name_H-M   'P 1'
#
loop_
_entity.id
_entity.type
_entity.pdbx_description
1 polymer ?
#
loop_
_entity_poly.entity_id
_entity_poly.type
_entity_poly.pdbx_seq_one_letter_code
_entity_poly.pdbx_strand_id
1 'polypeptide(L)'
;MQPDRKRTYDLFLLNLALQLFDGVATYEGMQLGWKEANPLLEFAFTQLGVGTSLLLFKAKACGLLLILNRIGSQLVVVPVLTFLAAAYVLLSFFPWLTVFLMHIT
;
A
#
# COMPACT_ATOMS: atom_id res chain seq x y z
N MET A 1 -23.58 13.68 -4.62
CA MET A 1 -22.77 13.12 -3.51
C MET A 1 -22.33 14.29 -2.64
N GLN A 2 -22.46 14.25 -1.32
CA GLN A 2 -21.90 15.30 -0.45
C GLN A 2 -20.38 15.43 -0.68
N PRO A 3 -19.83 16.66 -0.72
CA PRO A 3 -18.41 16.89 -1.05
C PRO A 3 -17.44 16.12 -0.15
N ASP A 4 -17.73 15.99 1.15
CA ASP A 4 -16.89 15.24 2.10
C ASP A 4 -16.85 13.74 1.78
N ARG A 5 -17.98 13.18 1.34
CA ARG A 5 -18.07 11.76 0.96
C ARG A 5 -17.31 11.48 -0.33
N LYS A 6 -17.31 12.43 -1.29
CA LYS A 6 -16.50 12.32 -2.50
C LYS A 6 -15.00 12.33 -2.16
N ARG A 7 -14.56 13.26 -1.31
CA ARG A 7 -13.16 13.34 -0.87
C ARG A 7 -12.68 12.06 -0.19
N THR A 8 -13.48 11.51 0.73
CA THR A 8 -13.16 10.24 1.39
C THR A 8 -13.09 9.07 0.42
N TYR A 9 -14.00 9.02 -0.55
CA TYR A 9 -13.98 8.00 -1.59
C TYR A 9 -12.74 8.10 -2.49
N ASP A 10 -12.37 9.31 -2.93
CA ASP A 10 -11.18 9.55 -3.73
C ASP A 10 -9.90 9.15 -2.97
N LEU A 11 -9.81 9.50 -1.67
CA LEU A 11 -8.71 9.10 -0.80
C LEU A 11 -8.67 7.59 -0.56
N PHE A 12 -9.82 6.94 -0.43
CA PHE A 12 -9.92 5.50 -0.31
C PHE A 12 -9.42 4.81 -1.58
N LEU A 13 -9.85 5.25 -2.76
CA LEU A 13 -9.38 4.74 -4.04
C LEU A 13 -7.88 4.94 -4.23
N LEU A 14 -7.36 6.11 -3.85
CA LEU A 14 -5.93 6.39 -3.90
C LEU A 14 -5.14 5.41 -3.01
N ASN A 15 -5.57 5.21 -1.76
CA ASN A 15 -4.92 4.25 -0.86
C ASN A 15 -5.01 2.83 -1.41
N LEU A 16 -6.15 2.44 -2.00
CA LEU A 16 -6.31 1.12 -2.62
C LEU A 16 -5.35 0.93 -3.81
N ALA A 17 -5.22 1.94 -4.66
CA ALA A 17 -4.28 1.92 -5.78
C ALA A 17 -2.82 1.83 -5.29
N LEU A 18 -2.47 2.57 -4.24
CA LEU A 18 -1.14 2.50 -3.61
C LEU A 18 -0.85 1.11 -3.01
N GLN A 19 -1.85 0.43 -2.43
CA GLN A 19 -1.68 -0.95 -1.95
C GLN A 19 -1.40 -1.93 -3.08
N LEU A 20 -2.11 -1.80 -4.21
CA LEU A 20 -1.91 -2.63 -5.39
C LEU A 20 -0.52 -2.38 -5.99
N PHE A 21 -0.15 -1.10 -6.17
CA PHE A 21 1.17 -0.72 -6.64
C PHE A 21 2.27 -1.32 -5.77
N ASP A 22 2.21 -1.11 -4.45
CA ASP A 22 3.24 -1.60 -3.53
C ASP A 22 3.34 -3.13 -3.57
N GLY A 23 2.21 -3.83 -3.67
CA GLY A 23 2.21 -5.29 -3.80
C GLY A 23 2.92 -5.78 -5.07
N VAL A 24 2.63 -5.15 -6.22
CA VAL A 24 3.28 -5.49 -7.49
C VAL A 24 4.75 -5.09 -7.48
N ALA A 25 5.06 -3.88 -7.01
CA ALA A 25 6.42 -3.35 -6.97
C ALA A 25 7.32 -4.20 -6.07
N THR A 26 6.85 -4.57 -4.87
CA THR A 26 7.58 -5.51 -4.01
C THR A 26 7.75 -6.87 -4.67
N TYR A 27 6.71 -7.42 -5.31
CA TYR A 27 6.85 -8.70 -6.00
C TYR A 27 7.93 -8.65 -7.08
N GLU A 28 7.85 -7.68 -8.00
CA GLU A 28 8.84 -7.52 -9.06
C GLU A 28 10.25 -7.23 -8.51
N GLY A 29 10.35 -6.37 -7.50
CA GLY A 29 11.61 -6.07 -6.83
C GLY A 29 12.30 -7.31 -6.25
N MET A 30 11.53 -8.16 -5.58
CA MET A 30 12.03 -9.44 -5.06
C MET A 30 12.47 -10.37 -6.19
N GLN A 31 11.75 -10.41 -7.32
CA GLN A 31 12.13 -11.20 -8.50
C GLN A 31 13.41 -10.68 -9.17
N LEU A 32 13.67 -9.38 -9.10
CA LEU A 32 14.90 -8.73 -9.55
C LEU A 32 16.06 -8.88 -8.55
N GLY A 33 15.85 -9.56 -7.42
CA GLY A 33 16.88 -9.85 -6.41
C GLY A 33 17.07 -8.74 -5.37
N TRP A 34 16.21 -7.73 -5.34
CA TRP A 34 16.21 -6.73 -4.27
C TRP A 34 15.67 -7.35 -2.97
N LYS A 35 16.19 -6.88 -1.84
CA LYS A 35 15.73 -7.32 -0.52
C LYS A 35 14.65 -6.40 0.01
N GLU A 36 13.65 -7.01 0.64
CA GLU A 36 12.61 -6.29 1.36
C GLU A 36 13.18 -5.62 2.60
N ALA A 37 12.90 -4.33 2.80
CA ALA A 37 13.41 -3.58 3.96
C ALA A 37 12.58 -3.84 5.23
N ASN A 38 11.36 -4.37 5.07
CA ASN A 38 10.48 -4.70 6.19
C ASN A 38 10.78 -6.11 6.73
N PRO A 39 11.40 -6.24 7.93
CA PRO A 39 11.82 -7.53 8.47
C PRO A 39 10.63 -8.47 8.79
N LEU A 40 9.45 -7.92 9.10
CA LEU A 40 8.25 -8.75 9.33
C LEU A 40 7.76 -9.38 8.02
N LEU A 41 7.84 -8.63 6.93
CA LEU A 41 7.43 -9.10 5.61
C LEU A 41 8.47 -10.06 5.04
N GLU A 42 9.76 -9.77 5.21
CA GLU A 42 10.86 -10.68 4.88
C GLU A 42 10.73 -12.02 5.62
N PHE A 43 10.45 -11.99 6.92
CA PHE A 43 10.17 -13.21 7.68
C PHE A 43 8.98 -13.99 7.09
N ALA A 44 7.87 -13.31 6.78
CA ALA A 44 6.71 -13.96 6.17
C ALA A 44 7.05 -14.61 4.81
N PHE A 45 7.89 -13.96 3.99
CA PHE A 45 8.36 -14.53 2.72
C PHE A 45 9.08 -15.87 2.92
N THR A 46 9.88 -16.01 3.98
CA THR A 46 10.56 -17.28 4.28
C THR A 46 9.61 -18.41 4.68
N GLN A 47 8.45 -18.08 5.25
CA GLN A 47 7.51 -19.06 5.79
C GLN A 47 6.43 -19.46 4.77
N LEU A 48 5.93 -18.50 3.98
CA LEU A 48 4.75 -18.66 3.14
C LEU A 48 5.03 -18.46 1.63
N GLY A 49 6.24 -18.04 1.28
CA GLY A 49 6.60 -17.58 -0.06
C GLY A 49 6.16 -16.12 -0.31
N VAL A 50 6.79 -15.49 -1.29
CA VAL A 50 6.61 -14.05 -1.59
C VAL A 50 5.16 -13.75 -2.00
N GLY A 51 4.61 -14.47 -2.99
CA GLY A 51 3.27 -14.22 -3.51
C GLY A 51 2.17 -14.34 -2.45
N THR A 52 2.15 -15.45 -1.71
CA THR A 52 1.16 -15.69 -0.64
C THR A 52 1.25 -14.64 0.47
N SER A 53 2.46 -14.29 0.89
CA SER A 53 2.67 -13.28 1.93
C SER A 53 2.16 -11.91 1.50
N LEU A 54 2.50 -11.49 0.27
CA LEU A 54 2.01 -10.24 -0.29
C LEU A 54 0.49 -10.23 -0.35
N LEU A 55 -0.14 -11.29 -0.87
CA LEU A 55 -1.60 -11.38 -0.93
C LEU A 55 -2.24 -11.23 0.46
N LEU A 56 -1.71 -11.90 1.49
CA LEU A 56 -2.25 -11.82 2.85
C LEU A 56 -2.07 -10.42 3.46
N PHE A 57 -0.90 -9.81 3.33
CA PHE A 57 -0.64 -8.48 3.86
C PHE A 57 -1.47 -7.41 3.15
N LYS A 58 -1.59 -7.49 1.82
CA LYS A 58 -2.42 -6.56 1.04
C LYS A 58 -3.91 -6.76 1.31
N ALA A 59 -4.38 -8.00 1.41
CA ALA A 59 -5.77 -8.27 1.78
C ALA A 59 -6.11 -7.70 3.16
N LYS A 60 -5.21 -7.82 4.15
CA LYS A 60 -5.37 -7.19 5.47
C LYS A 60 -5.45 -5.67 5.36
N ALA A 61 -4.54 -5.04 4.63
CA ALA A 61 -4.52 -3.59 4.45
C ALA A 61 -5.79 -3.08 3.74
N CYS A 62 -6.21 -3.73 2.66
CA CYS A 62 -7.46 -3.43 1.96
C CYS A 62 -8.69 -3.62 2.85
N GLY A 63 -8.71 -4.68 3.67
CA GLY A 63 -9.77 -4.91 4.67
C GLY A 63 -9.85 -3.77 5.69
N LEU A 64 -8.72 -3.28 6.19
CA LEU A 64 -8.68 -2.12 7.09
C LEU A 64 -9.16 -0.84 6.41
N LEU A 65 -8.78 -0.59 5.16
CA LEU A 65 -9.29 0.55 4.38
C LEU A 65 -10.80 0.48 4.18
N LEU A 66 -11.34 -0.72 3.91
CA LEU A 66 -12.79 -0.94 3.81
C LEU A 66 -13.50 -0.64 5.13
N ILE A 67 -12.97 -1.12 6.26
CA ILE A 67 -13.50 -0.81 7.59
C ILE A 67 -13.47 0.71 7.82
N LEU A 68 -12.35 1.36 7.52
CA LEU A 68 -12.18 2.80 7.70
C LEU A 68 -13.18 3.60 6.85
N ASN A 69 -13.39 3.21 5.59
CA ASN A 69 -14.36 3.84 4.70
C ASN A 69 -15.82 3.62 5.15
N ARG A 70 -16.08 2.62 6.00
CA ARG A 70 -17.40 2.38 6.62
C ARG A 70 -17.60 3.17 7.92
N ILE A 71 -16.53 3.71 8.53
CA ILE A 71 -16.65 4.58 9.71
C ILE A 71 -17.29 5.90 9.26
N GLY A 72 -18.41 6.27 9.88
CA GLY A 72 -19.17 7.47 9.51
C GLY A 72 -18.51 8.81 9.85
N SER A 73 -17.45 8.80 10.66
CA SER A 73 -16.78 10.01 11.15
C SER A 73 -15.75 10.55 10.16
N GLN A 74 -16.18 11.46 9.30
CA GLN A 74 -15.32 12.11 8.29
C GLN A 74 -14.14 12.86 8.93
N LEU A 75 -14.32 13.39 10.16
CA LEU A 75 -13.28 14.09 10.92
C LEU A 75 -12.08 13.21 11.25
N VAL A 76 -12.28 11.89 11.34
CA VAL A 76 -11.20 10.92 11.62
C VAL A 76 -10.73 10.25 10.33
N VAL A 77 -11.67 9.87 9.46
CA VAL A 77 -11.36 9.10 8.25
C VAL A 77 -10.48 9.89 7.28
N VAL A 78 -10.77 11.18 7.06
CA VAL A 78 -10.02 11.99 6.09
C VAL A 78 -8.55 12.18 6.51
N PRO A 79 -8.21 12.60 7.75
CA PRO A 79 -6.82 12.67 8.19
C PRO A 79 -6.09 11.34 8.11
N VAL A 80 -6.73 10.24 8.53
CA VAL A 80 -6.11 8.91 8.52
C VAL A 80 -5.81 8.46 7.08
N LEU A 81 -6.76 8.56 6.15
CA LEU A 81 -6.50 8.20 4.75
C LEU A 81 -5.44 9.10 4.10
N THR A 82 -5.43 10.38 4.44
CA THR A 82 -4.41 11.32 3.94
C THR A 82 -3.02 10.94 4.43
N PHE A 83 -2.89 10.65 5.73
CA PHE A 83 -1.63 10.20 6.34
C PHE A 83 -1.16 8.89 5.73
N LEU A 84 -2.05 7.91 5.56
CA LEU A 84 -1.72 6.63 4.94
C LEU A 84 -1.25 6.82 3.48
N ALA A 85 -1.95 7.63 2.69
CA ALA A 85 -1.54 7.91 1.32
C ALA A 85 -0.16 8.56 1.27
N ALA A 86 0.10 9.56 2.12
CA ALA A 86 1.41 10.21 2.20
C ALA A 86 2.51 9.23 2.60
N ALA A 87 2.27 8.38 3.60
CA ALA A 87 3.22 7.36 4.03
C ALA A 87 3.54 6.36 2.90
N TYR A 88 2.53 5.86 2.19
CA TYR A 88 2.74 4.96 1.06
C TYR A 88 3.46 5.64 -0.11
N VAL A 89 3.17 6.89 -0.40
CA VAL A 89 3.89 7.64 -1.44
C VAL A 89 5.37 7.78 -1.09
N LEU A 90 5.67 8.19 0.15
CA LEU A 90 7.03 8.47 0.59
C LEU A 90 7.87 7.21 0.83
N LEU A 91 7.27 6.18 1.42
CA LEU A 91 8.01 5.00 1.91
C LEU A 91 7.93 3.81 0.96
N SER A 92 7.06 3.84 -0.04
CA SER A 92 6.88 2.75 -1.00
C SER A 92 6.97 3.25 -2.43
N PHE A 93 6.08 4.16 -2.85
CA PHE A 93 6.01 4.59 -4.24
C PHE A 93 7.32 5.20 -4.74
N PHE A 94 7.87 6.19 -4.02
CA PHE A 94 9.12 6.82 -4.44
C PHE A 94 10.32 5.88 -4.39
N PRO A 95 10.57 5.12 -3.31
CA PRO A 95 11.66 4.14 -3.29
C PRO A 95 11.60 3.15 -4.45
N TRP A 96 10.45 2.52 -4.69
CA TRP A 96 10.31 1.58 -5.80
C TRP A 96 10.46 2.24 -7.17
N LEU A 97 9.90 3.43 -7.36
CA LEU A 97 10.08 4.19 -8.58
C LEU A 97 11.56 4.49 -8.84
N THR A 98 12.32 4.88 -7.82
CA THR A 98 13.76 5.13 -7.98
C THR A 98 14.54 3.86 -8.34
N VAL A 99 14.23 2.74 -7.69
CA VAL A 99 14.84 1.44 -7.99
C VAL A 99 14.57 1.04 -9.44
N PHE A 100 13.31 1.13 -9.90
CA PHE A 100 12.96 0.76 -11.28
C PHE A 100 13.54 1.71 -12.33
N LEU A 101 13.57 3.02 -12.05
CA LEU A 101 14.19 3.99 -12.96
C LEU A 101 15.70 3.73 -13.11
N MET A 102 16.40 3.48 -12.00
CA MET A 102 17.84 3.15 -12.02
C MET A 102 18.14 1.81 -12.71
N HIS A 103 17.19 0.88 -12.73
CA HIS A 103 17.37 -0.41 -13.38
C HIS A 103 17.21 -0.34 -14.91
N ILE A 104 16.45 0.62 -15.43
CA ILE A 104 16.16 0.77 -16.87
C ILE A 104 17.17 1.69 -17.57
N THR A 105 17.82 2.60 -16.83
CA THR A 105 18.87 3.51 -17.34
C THR A 105 20.25 2.86 -17.29
#